data_AF-A0A0F3RSJ8-F1
#
_entry.id   AF-A0A0F3RSJ8-F1
#
_cell.length_a   1.000
_cell.length_b   1.000
_cell.length_c   1.000
_cell.angle_alpha   90.00
_cell.angle_beta   90.00
_cell.angle_gamma   90.00
#
_symmetry.space_group_name_H-M   'P 1'
#
loop_
_entity.id
_entity.type
_entity.pdbx_description
1 polymer ?
#
loop_
_entity_poly.entity_id
_entity_poly.type
_entity_poly.pdbx_seq_one_letter_code
_entity_poly.pdbx_strand_id
1 'polypeptide(L)'
;MKDIVGQKFGLLTVIAFDHREIHVRPNGKKTYRIYWKCRCECGSVVVRRRDALNNPGHVVSCGCYRTQVNKTFMEQHNPKASHGLSQTRIYKIYYKMRERCYDKNYPQFDLYGGRGIRICSEWLDDFRNFYDWSISHGYSEDKSIDRIDFNGNYEPKNCRWADVYQQADNKRNNIVLTHDGITMTMPEWARKIGLPYSTLADRRRKGKTVEEILYPKKLR
;
A
#
# COMPACT_ATOMS: atom_id res chain seq x y z
N MET A 1 -33.49 -48.73 -1.92
CA MET A 1 -32.91 -47.48 -1.37
C MET A 1 -32.39 -47.82 0.01
N LYS A 2 -31.10 -47.62 0.28
CA LYS A 2 -30.53 -47.94 1.60
C LYS A 2 -30.91 -46.82 2.57
N ASP A 3 -31.56 -47.17 3.68
CA ASP A 3 -31.82 -46.24 4.76
C ASP A 3 -30.49 -45.85 5.44
N ILE A 4 -30.35 -44.57 5.74
CA ILE A 4 -29.16 -43.99 6.36
C ILE A 4 -29.51 -43.10 7.56
N VAL A 5 -30.75 -43.14 8.06
CA VAL A 5 -31.10 -42.46 9.31
C VAL A 5 -30.13 -42.88 10.42
N GLY A 6 -29.68 -41.90 11.22
CA GLY A 6 -28.70 -42.08 12.28
C GLY A 6 -27.24 -41.98 11.81
N GLN A 7 -26.95 -42.05 10.51
CA GLN A 7 -25.56 -41.92 10.03
C GLN A 7 -25.08 -40.47 10.12
N LYS A 8 -23.80 -40.33 10.50
CA LYS A 8 -23.11 -39.04 10.67
C LYS A 8 -22.15 -38.77 9.50
N PHE A 9 -22.19 -37.54 8.98
CA PHE A 9 -21.34 -37.04 7.90
C PHE A 9 -20.80 -35.65 8.30
N GLY A 10 -19.54 -35.60 8.76
CA GLY A 10 -19.01 -34.39 9.40
C GLY A 10 -19.82 -34.02 10.64
N LEU A 11 -20.34 -32.79 10.69
CA LEU A 11 -21.19 -32.27 11.77
C LEU A 11 -22.69 -32.50 11.54
N LEU A 12 -23.06 -33.25 10.51
CA LEU A 12 -24.45 -33.54 10.14
C LEU A 12 -24.82 -34.97 10.52
N THR A 13 -25.93 -35.15 11.22
CA THR A 13 -26.55 -36.46 11.47
C THR A 13 -27.83 -36.56 10.68
N VAL A 14 -28.01 -37.64 9.91
CA VAL A 14 -29.25 -37.84 9.13
C VAL A 14 -30.39 -38.23 10.06
N ILE A 15 -31.51 -37.52 9.97
CA ILE A 15 -32.66 -37.71 10.86
C ILE A 15 -33.91 -38.25 10.15
N ALA A 16 -34.07 -37.99 8.85
CA ALA A 16 -35.21 -38.49 8.08
C ALA A 16 -34.97 -38.43 6.57
N PHE A 17 -35.65 -39.30 5.83
CA PHE A 17 -35.80 -39.13 4.38
C PHE A 17 -36.59 -37.85 4.08
N ASP A 18 -36.20 -37.12 3.04
CA ASP A 18 -36.89 -35.89 2.62
C ASP A 18 -37.70 -36.13 1.35
N HIS A 19 -37.03 -36.19 0.19
CA HIS A 19 -37.67 -36.44 -1.10
C HIS A 19 -36.68 -37.01 -2.12
N ARG A 20 -37.21 -37.42 -3.28
CA ARG A 20 -36.42 -37.77 -4.46
C ARG A 20 -36.85 -36.91 -5.64
N GLU A 21 -35.89 -36.48 -6.45
CA GLU A 21 -36.15 -35.68 -7.65
C GLU A 21 -35.65 -36.40 -8.90
N ILE A 22 -36.36 -36.22 -10.01
CA ILE A 22 -35.89 -36.69 -11.31
C ILE A 22 -34.81 -35.74 -11.81
N HIS A 23 -33.65 -36.29 -12.13
CA HIS A 23 -32.54 -35.59 -12.77
C HIS A 23 -32.33 -36.15 -14.17
N VAL A 24 -32.60 -35.32 -15.17
CA VAL A 24 -32.33 -35.64 -16.58
C VAL A 24 -30.88 -35.28 -16.89
N ARG A 25 -30.09 -36.27 -17.33
CA ARG A 25 -28.72 -36.06 -17.77
C ARG A 25 -28.68 -35.42 -19.16
N PRO A 26 -27.55 -34.80 -19.58
CA PRO A 26 -27.43 -34.19 -20.91
C PRO A 26 -27.73 -35.15 -22.08
N ASN A 27 -27.51 -36.46 -21.89
CA ASN A 27 -27.82 -37.50 -22.87
C ASN A 27 -29.29 -37.98 -22.85
N GLY A 28 -30.20 -37.22 -22.23
CA GLY A 28 -31.63 -37.55 -22.11
C GLY A 28 -31.97 -38.63 -21.08
N LYS A 29 -30.97 -39.31 -20.49
CA LYS A 29 -31.21 -40.38 -19.51
C LYS A 29 -31.73 -39.80 -18.19
N LYS A 30 -32.88 -40.31 -17.73
CA LYS A 30 -33.46 -39.96 -16.42
C LYS A 30 -32.78 -40.74 -15.30
N THR A 31 -32.40 -40.04 -14.25
CA THR A 31 -31.86 -40.58 -12.99
C THR A 31 -32.58 -39.96 -11.81
N TYR A 32 -32.36 -40.46 -10.59
CA TYR A 32 -32.97 -39.92 -9.38
C TYR A 32 -31.90 -39.36 -8.45
N ARG A 33 -32.16 -38.16 -7.92
CA ARG A 33 -31.41 -37.57 -6.81
C ARG A 33 -32.19 -37.77 -5.52
N ILE A 34 -31.50 -38.14 -4.46
CA ILE A 34 -32.08 -38.47 -3.17
C ILE A 34 -31.65 -37.41 -2.17
N TYR A 35 -32.60 -36.93 -1.37
CA TYR A 35 -32.37 -35.91 -0.35
C TYR A 35 -32.77 -36.42 1.03
N TRP A 36 -32.01 -36.00 2.03
CA TRP A 36 -32.18 -36.38 3.42
C TRP A 36 -32.19 -35.14 4.31
N LYS A 37 -33.09 -35.11 5.30
CA LYS A 37 -33.06 -34.14 6.39
C LYS A 37 -31.94 -34.52 7.35
N CYS A 38 -31.08 -33.56 7.63
CA CYS A 38 -29.92 -33.73 8.51
C CYS A 38 -29.98 -32.68 9.62
N ARG A 39 -29.75 -33.09 10.87
CA ARG A 39 -29.52 -32.19 12.00
C ARG A 39 -28.03 -31.89 12.11
N CYS A 40 -27.67 -30.62 12.11
CA CYS A 40 -26.31 -30.17 12.36
C CYS A 40 -26.07 -30.02 13.86
N GLU A 41 -24.81 -30.17 14.30
CA GLU A 41 -24.43 -29.96 15.70
C GLU A 41 -24.72 -28.54 16.22
N CYS A 42 -24.79 -27.54 15.33
CA CYS A 42 -25.24 -26.19 15.69
C CYS A 42 -26.78 -26.09 15.93
N GLY A 43 -27.50 -27.20 15.87
CA GLY A 43 -28.94 -27.31 16.12
C GLY A 43 -29.83 -27.18 14.88
N SER A 44 -29.34 -26.59 13.78
CA SER A 44 -30.13 -26.37 12.56
C SER A 44 -30.43 -27.68 11.82
N VAL A 45 -31.60 -27.75 11.19
CA VAL A 45 -31.97 -28.85 10.29
C VAL A 45 -31.83 -28.38 8.84
N VAL A 46 -31.13 -29.16 8.02
CA VAL A 46 -30.89 -28.86 6.59
C VAL A 46 -31.17 -30.09 5.73
N VAL A 47 -31.56 -29.85 4.48
CA VAL A 47 -31.73 -30.91 3.49
C VAL A 47 -30.45 -31.04 2.67
N ARG A 48 -29.91 -32.27 2.56
CA ARG A 48 -28.70 -32.55 1.79
C ARG A 48 -28.89 -33.71 0.84
N ARG A 49 -28.24 -33.60 -0.33
CA ARG A 49 -28.24 -34.63 -1.36
C ARG A 49 -27.35 -35.80 -0.94
N ARG A 50 -27.78 -37.03 -1.20
CA ARG A 50 -27.11 -38.26 -0.74
C ARG A 50 -25.66 -38.39 -1.23
N ASP A 51 -25.42 -38.14 -2.51
CA ASP A 51 -24.09 -38.17 -3.12
C ASP A 51 -23.16 -37.10 -2.55
N ALA A 52 -23.69 -35.93 -2.18
CA ALA A 52 -22.91 -34.88 -1.55
C ALA A 52 -22.47 -35.24 -0.11
N LEU A 53 -23.29 -36.00 0.63
CA LEU A 53 -22.92 -36.53 1.95
C LEU A 53 -21.81 -37.59 1.86
N ASN A 54 -21.74 -38.33 0.75
CA ASN A 54 -20.73 -39.37 0.53
C ASN A 54 -19.38 -38.83 0.06
N ASN A 55 -19.24 -37.53 -0.16
CA ASN A 55 -17.98 -36.91 -0.58
C ASN A 55 -17.37 -36.12 0.59
N PRO A 56 -16.39 -36.72 1.31
CA PRO A 56 -15.75 -36.08 2.46
C PRO A 56 -15.15 -34.72 2.07
N GLY A 57 -15.43 -33.68 2.86
CA GLY A 57 -14.95 -32.31 2.61
C GLY A 57 -15.91 -31.42 1.80
N HIS A 58 -16.82 -31.99 1.00
CA HIS A 58 -17.81 -31.19 0.25
C HIS A 58 -18.99 -30.72 1.11
N VAL A 59 -19.43 -31.53 2.08
CA VAL A 59 -20.53 -31.21 2.99
C VAL A 59 -20.14 -31.58 4.42
N VAL A 60 -19.62 -30.60 5.16
CA VAL A 60 -19.14 -30.80 6.54
C VAL A 60 -20.17 -30.33 7.59
N SER A 61 -21.01 -29.34 7.27
CA SER A 61 -22.01 -28.78 8.19
C SER A 61 -23.21 -28.21 7.44
N CYS A 62 -24.17 -27.61 8.17
CA CYS A 62 -25.22 -26.80 7.57
C CYS A 62 -24.68 -25.54 6.85
N GLY A 63 -23.43 -25.16 7.11
CA GLY A 63 -22.79 -23.91 6.69
C GLY A 63 -22.14 -23.19 7.87
N CYS A 64 -22.57 -23.48 9.10
CA CYS A 64 -22.09 -22.83 10.33
C CYS A 64 -20.58 -22.93 10.53
N TYR A 65 -19.98 -24.07 10.18
CA TYR A 65 -18.54 -24.27 10.30
C TYR A 65 -17.77 -23.26 9.43
N ARG A 66 -18.20 -23.06 8.18
CA ARG A 66 -17.58 -22.09 7.27
C ARG A 66 -17.78 -20.66 7.77
N THR A 67 -18.96 -20.35 8.31
CA THR A 67 -19.24 -19.03 8.90
C THR A 67 -18.32 -18.74 10.10
N GLN A 68 -18.14 -19.72 10.99
CA GLN A 68 -17.28 -19.58 12.16
C GLN A 68 -15.81 -19.41 11.77
N VAL A 69 -15.29 -20.28 10.90
CA VAL A 69 -13.92 -20.20 10.40
C VAL A 69 -13.67 -18.86 9.70
N ASN A 70 -14.60 -18.41 8.85
CA ASN A 70 -14.50 -17.10 8.21
C ASN A 70 -14.51 -15.96 9.22
N LYS A 71 -15.35 -16.03 10.27
CA LYS A 71 -15.39 -15.01 11.31
C LYS A 71 -14.06 -14.92 12.06
N THR A 72 -13.53 -16.03 12.54
CA THR A 72 -12.25 -16.07 13.26
C THR A 72 -11.08 -15.64 12.39
N PHE A 73 -11.04 -16.08 11.12
CA PHE A 73 -10.04 -15.63 10.15
C PHE A 73 -10.16 -14.13 9.88
N MET A 74 -11.37 -13.59 9.73
CA MET A 74 -11.58 -12.15 9.53
C MET A 74 -11.28 -11.32 10.79
N GLU A 75 -11.46 -11.86 12.00
CA GLU A 75 -11.06 -11.21 13.25
C GLU A 75 -9.53 -11.14 13.36
N GLN A 76 -8.82 -12.20 12.97
CA GLN A 76 -7.36 -12.27 13.03
C GLN A 76 -6.67 -11.57 11.85
N HIS A 77 -7.28 -11.55 10.66
CA HIS A 77 -6.65 -11.12 9.41
C HIS A 77 -7.55 -10.16 8.63
N ASN A 78 -8.24 -9.24 9.31
CA ASN A 78 -9.26 -8.37 8.72
C ASN A 78 -8.74 -7.59 7.48
N PRO A 79 -9.06 -7.99 6.25
CA PRO A 79 -8.66 -7.23 5.06
C PRO A 79 -9.45 -5.91 4.94
N LYS A 80 -10.50 -5.72 5.76
CA LYS A 80 -11.23 -4.45 5.94
C LYS A 80 -10.69 -3.60 7.09
N ALA A 81 -9.58 -3.96 7.75
CA ALA A 81 -8.78 -3.00 8.51
C ALA A 81 -8.03 -2.03 7.56
N SER A 82 -8.68 -1.67 6.44
CA SER A 82 -8.32 -0.53 5.62
C SER A 82 -8.24 0.67 6.54
N HIS A 83 -7.14 1.39 6.49
CA HIS A 83 -6.99 2.67 7.18
C HIS A 83 -7.99 3.73 6.67
N GLY A 84 -8.84 3.42 5.68
CA GLY A 84 -9.89 4.30 5.18
C GLY A 84 -9.37 5.43 4.28
N LEU A 85 -8.06 5.53 4.10
CA LEU A 85 -7.39 6.66 3.45
C LEU A 85 -6.86 6.34 2.04
N SER A 86 -7.21 5.18 1.46
CA SER A 86 -6.67 4.74 0.17
C SER A 86 -6.96 5.69 -1.00
N GLN A 87 -8.03 6.50 -0.90
CA GLN A 87 -8.41 7.49 -1.91
C GLN A 87 -7.81 8.89 -1.66
N THR A 88 -7.09 9.08 -0.55
CA THR A 88 -6.52 10.38 -0.19
C THR A 88 -5.27 10.69 -1.00
N ARG A 89 -4.98 12.00 -1.15
CA ARG A 89 -3.76 12.48 -1.81
C ARG A 89 -2.50 11.96 -1.11
N ILE A 90 -2.46 12.02 0.22
CA ILE A 90 -1.32 11.54 1.01
C ILE A 90 -1.04 10.04 0.79
N TYR A 91 -2.08 9.22 0.67
CA TYR A 91 -1.89 7.80 0.32
C TYR A 91 -1.35 7.62 -1.09
N LYS A 92 -1.84 8.40 -2.07
CA LYS A 92 -1.27 8.40 -3.44
C LYS A 92 0.21 8.77 -3.45
N ILE A 93 0.61 9.75 -2.63
CA ILE A 93 2.03 10.15 -2.48
C ILE A 93 2.86 9.01 -1.89
N TYR A 94 2.40 8.41 -0.80
CA TYR A 94 3.03 7.24 -0.18
C TYR A 94 3.17 6.07 -1.16
N TYR A 95 2.11 5.77 -1.91
CA TYR A 95 2.11 4.72 -2.91
C TYR A 95 3.13 4.99 -4.03
N LYS A 96 3.19 6.22 -4.54
CA LYS A 96 4.21 6.64 -5.53
C LYS A 96 5.63 6.59 -4.96
N MET A 97 5.81 6.92 -3.68
CA MET A 97 7.08 6.72 -2.97
C MET A 97 7.49 5.24 -2.96
N ARG A 98 6.56 4.32 -2.68
CA ARG A 98 6.80 2.87 -2.74
C ARG A 98 7.14 2.37 -4.14
N GLU A 99 6.40 2.79 -5.16
CA GLU A 99 6.70 2.41 -6.55
C GLU A 99 8.14 2.79 -6.93
N ARG A 100 8.56 4.03 -6.64
CA ARG A 100 9.94 4.48 -6.89
C ARG A 100 11.00 3.58 -6.23
N CYS A 101 10.75 3.12 -5.00
CA CYS A 101 11.72 2.35 -4.23
C CYS A 101 11.74 0.85 -4.53
N TYR A 102 10.61 0.25 -4.92
CA TYR A 102 10.47 -1.21 -4.94
C TYR A 102 9.92 -1.78 -6.25
N ASP A 103 9.26 -0.99 -7.09
CA ASP A 103 8.77 -1.46 -8.38
C ASP A 103 9.87 -1.35 -9.44
N LYS A 104 10.45 -2.49 -9.81
CA LYS A 104 11.51 -2.58 -10.83
C LYS A 104 11.05 -2.14 -12.23
N ASN A 105 9.75 -2.11 -12.49
CA ASN A 105 9.19 -1.65 -13.76
C ASN A 105 8.89 -0.14 -13.75
N TYR A 106 9.07 0.54 -12.63
CA TYR A 106 8.83 1.97 -12.53
C TYR A 106 9.85 2.73 -13.40
N PRO A 107 9.46 3.67 -14.29
CA PRO A 107 10.37 4.32 -15.24
C PRO A 107 11.60 5.01 -14.62
N GLN A 108 11.53 5.36 -13.34
CA GLN A 108 12.60 6.04 -12.60
C GLN A 108 13.23 5.14 -11.54
N PHE A 109 12.97 3.83 -11.54
CA PHE A 109 13.48 2.90 -10.52
C PHE A 109 14.99 3.03 -10.32
N ASP A 110 15.76 3.15 -11.40
CA ASP A 110 17.22 3.30 -11.38
C ASP A 110 17.70 4.55 -10.62
N LEU A 111 16.86 5.59 -10.50
CA LEU A 111 17.18 6.81 -9.74
C LEU A 111 16.87 6.68 -8.24
N TYR A 112 16.17 5.62 -7.85
CA TYR A 112 15.68 5.37 -6.50
C TYR A 112 16.02 3.94 -6.07
N GLY A 113 15.09 2.98 -6.26
CA GLY A 113 15.26 1.60 -5.84
C GLY A 113 16.54 0.94 -6.36
N GLY A 114 16.93 1.23 -7.61
CA GLY A 114 18.17 0.73 -8.22
C GLY A 114 19.45 1.26 -7.55
N ARG A 115 19.38 2.37 -6.83
CA ARG A 115 20.49 2.92 -6.03
C ARG A 115 20.53 2.43 -4.58
N GLY A 116 19.58 1.60 -4.18
CA GLY A 116 19.46 1.17 -2.79
C GLY A 116 18.65 2.11 -1.89
N ILE A 117 17.97 3.11 -2.45
CA ILE A 117 17.06 3.98 -1.68
C ILE A 117 15.83 3.16 -1.26
N ARG A 118 15.47 3.23 0.02
CA ARG A 118 14.36 2.51 0.62
C ARG A 118 13.47 3.43 1.45
N ILE A 119 12.33 2.90 1.87
CA ILE A 119 11.47 3.48 2.90
C ILE A 119 11.79 2.77 4.22
N CYS A 120 11.86 3.50 5.34
CA CYS A 120 12.03 2.89 6.65
C CYS A 120 10.92 1.88 6.96
N SER A 121 11.24 0.84 7.72
CA SER A 121 10.30 -0.25 8.03
C SER A 121 9.04 0.26 8.72
N GLU A 122 9.17 1.23 9.63
CA GLU A 122 8.04 1.84 10.34
C GLU A 122 6.95 2.36 9.38
N TRP A 123 7.33 3.04 8.29
CA TRP A 123 6.39 3.53 7.29
C TRP A 123 5.98 2.45 6.28
N LEU A 124 6.83 1.47 6.03
CA LEU A 124 6.55 0.38 5.09
C LEU A 124 5.54 -0.62 5.66
N ASP A 125 5.66 -0.92 6.95
CA ASP A 125 4.87 -1.91 7.69
C ASP A 125 3.49 -1.36 8.04
N ASP A 126 3.36 -0.06 8.34
CA ASP A 126 2.08 0.61 8.54
C ASP A 126 2.04 2.02 7.94
N PHE A 127 1.16 2.22 6.97
CA PHE A 127 0.89 3.52 6.36
C PHE A 127 0.46 4.58 7.39
N ARG A 128 -0.19 4.21 8.50
CA ARG A 128 -0.60 5.15 9.54
C ARG A 128 0.59 5.89 10.14
N ASN A 129 1.74 5.22 10.31
CA ASN A 129 2.94 5.87 10.81
C ASN A 129 3.43 6.97 9.87
N PHE A 130 3.38 6.73 8.55
CA PHE A 130 3.68 7.76 7.56
C PHE A 130 2.63 8.89 7.58
N TYR A 131 1.35 8.56 7.72
CA TYR A 131 0.27 9.53 7.78
C TYR A 131 0.40 10.45 9.00
N ASP A 132 0.54 9.88 10.20
CA ASP A 132 0.64 10.62 11.46
C ASP A 132 1.91 11.50 11.49
N TRP A 133 3.03 10.96 11.00
CA TRP A 133 4.24 11.76 10.78
C TRP A 133 3.95 12.93 9.83
N SER A 134 3.28 12.68 8.72
CA SER A 134 3.03 13.72 7.71
C SER A 134 2.15 14.85 8.25
N ILE A 135 1.07 14.52 8.96
CA ILE A 135 0.18 15.50 9.57
C ILE A 135 0.93 16.34 10.61
N SER A 136 1.74 15.70 11.47
CA SER A 136 2.53 16.41 12.48
C SER A 136 3.71 17.22 11.90
N HIS A 137 4.17 16.92 10.69
CA HIS A 137 5.34 17.54 10.05
C HIS A 137 4.98 18.46 8.88
N GLY A 138 3.78 19.03 8.91
CA GLY A 138 3.41 20.16 8.06
C GLY A 138 3.00 19.77 6.63
N TYR A 139 2.45 18.57 6.45
CA TYR A 139 1.73 18.21 5.23
C TYR A 139 0.63 19.23 4.91
N SER A 140 0.54 19.59 3.63
CA SER A 140 -0.54 20.37 3.07
C SER A 140 -0.76 19.99 1.60
N GLU A 141 -1.91 20.35 1.04
CA GLU A 141 -2.31 19.96 -0.32
C GLU A 141 -1.41 20.55 -1.43
N ASP A 142 -0.69 21.63 -1.12
CA ASP A 142 0.25 22.33 -2.00
C ASP A 142 1.71 21.84 -1.88
N LYS A 143 2.03 21.02 -0.87
CA LYS A 143 3.40 20.53 -0.63
C LYS A 143 3.63 19.13 -1.16
N SER A 144 4.88 18.82 -1.47
CA SER A 144 5.31 17.51 -1.93
C SER A 144 6.36 16.91 -0.99
N ILE A 145 6.36 15.59 -0.87
CA ILE A 145 7.36 14.89 -0.06
C ILE A 145 8.74 15.03 -0.72
N ASP A 146 9.73 15.43 0.06
CA ASP A 146 11.10 15.66 -0.36
C ASP A 146 12.07 14.98 0.60
N ARG A 147 13.26 14.63 0.10
CA ARG A 147 14.35 14.10 0.92
C ARG A 147 15.41 15.18 1.11
N ILE A 148 15.81 15.43 2.36
CA ILE A 148 16.80 16.45 2.72
C ILE A 148 18.16 16.08 2.14
N ASP A 149 18.63 14.87 2.40
CA ASP A 149 19.71 14.23 1.66
C ASP A 149 19.11 13.38 0.54
N PHE A 150 19.39 13.79 -0.71
CA PHE A 150 18.92 13.12 -1.92
C PHE A 150 19.48 11.69 -2.10
N ASN A 151 20.57 11.34 -1.41
CA ASN A 151 21.13 10.00 -1.37
C ASN A 151 20.53 9.13 -0.26
N GLY A 152 19.93 9.73 0.77
CA GLY A 152 19.36 9.04 1.91
C GLY A 152 17.99 8.40 1.65
N ASN A 153 17.49 7.65 2.63
CA ASN A 153 16.22 6.93 2.57
C ASN A 153 15.01 7.84 2.80
N TYR A 154 13.81 7.31 2.55
CA TYR A 154 12.57 7.92 3.02
C TYR A 154 12.34 7.53 4.48
N GLU A 155 12.60 8.46 5.38
CA GLU A 155 12.50 8.28 6.83
C GLU A 155 12.27 9.63 7.53
N PRO A 156 11.72 9.65 8.76
CA PRO A 156 11.37 10.89 9.46
C PRO A 156 12.49 11.93 9.52
N LYS A 157 13.74 11.48 9.70
CA LYS A 157 14.92 12.35 9.82
C LYS A 157 15.42 12.91 8.49
N ASN A 158 15.12 12.23 7.38
CA ASN A 158 15.59 12.60 6.05
C ASN A 158 14.45 13.13 5.16
N CYS A 159 13.22 13.22 5.64
CA CYS A 159 12.08 13.68 4.86
C CYS A 159 11.53 15.01 5.36
N ARG A 160 10.96 15.79 4.43
CA ARG A 160 10.21 17.01 4.72
C ARG A 160 9.07 17.21 3.72
N TRP A 161 8.04 17.93 4.13
CA TRP A 161 7.03 18.47 3.21
C TRP A 161 7.53 19.80 2.66
N ALA A 162 7.89 19.80 1.38
CA ALA A 162 8.54 20.91 0.71
C ALA A 162 7.60 21.62 -0.27
N ASP A 163 7.76 22.94 -0.38
CA ASP A 163 7.20 23.72 -1.48
C ASP A 163 8.05 23.57 -2.77
N VAL A 164 7.57 24.17 -3.85
CA VAL A 164 8.23 24.11 -5.17
C VAL A 164 9.65 24.71 -5.18
N TYR A 165 9.93 25.71 -4.32
CA TYR A 165 11.24 26.34 -4.23
C TYR A 165 12.21 25.43 -3.47
N GLN A 166 11.77 24.87 -2.35
CA GLN A 166 12.55 23.95 -1.52
C GLN A 166 12.90 22.65 -2.26
N GLN A 167 11.99 22.11 -3.08
CA GLN A 167 12.30 20.97 -3.93
C GLN A 167 13.30 21.31 -5.05
N ALA A 168 13.20 22.52 -5.62
CA ALA A 168 14.14 22.96 -6.64
C ALA A 168 15.57 23.07 -6.11
N ASP A 169 15.74 23.40 -4.83
CA ASP A 169 17.03 23.53 -4.16
C ASP A 169 17.72 22.19 -3.93
N ASN A 170 16.95 21.11 -3.78
CA ASN A 170 17.49 19.76 -3.54
C ASN A 170 17.83 18.98 -4.82
N LYS A 171 17.82 19.63 -5.99
CA LYS A 171 18.19 18.97 -7.24
C LYS A 171 19.69 18.71 -7.29
N ARG A 172 20.08 17.47 -7.62
CA ARG A 172 21.49 17.03 -7.72
C ARG A 172 22.35 17.87 -8.67
N ASN A 173 21.75 18.49 -9.69
CA ASN A 173 22.44 19.34 -10.64
C ASN A 173 22.59 20.79 -10.17
N ASN A 174 22.19 21.10 -8.93
CA ASN A 174 22.43 22.41 -8.36
C ASN A 174 23.90 22.61 -8.04
N ILE A 175 24.29 23.87 -8.17
CA ILE A 175 25.67 24.29 -7.98
C ILE A 175 25.80 24.78 -6.56
N VAL A 176 26.74 24.19 -5.85
CA VAL A 176 26.98 24.48 -4.44
C VAL A 176 28.16 25.45 -4.33
N LEU A 177 28.00 26.50 -3.54
CA LEU A 177 29.02 27.51 -3.27
C LEU A 177 29.25 27.62 -1.77
N THR A 178 30.52 27.69 -1.37
CA THR A 178 30.92 27.89 0.03
C THR A 178 31.50 29.28 0.20
N HIS A 179 30.96 30.05 1.14
CA HIS A 179 31.44 31.38 1.51
C HIS A 179 31.25 31.63 3.01
N ASP A 180 32.27 32.16 3.67
CA ASP A 180 32.32 32.40 5.12
C ASP A 180 31.91 31.18 5.97
N GLY A 181 32.39 29.99 5.59
CA GLY A 181 32.09 28.74 6.28
C GLY A 181 30.67 28.20 6.08
N ILE A 182 29.84 28.87 5.27
CA ILE A 182 28.48 28.46 4.94
C ILE A 182 28.46 27.87 3.54
N THR A 183 27.93 26.66 3.39
CA THR A 183 27.76 25.97 2.12
C THR A 183 26.28 25.91 1.76
N MET A 184 25.90 26.48 0.62
CA MET A 184 24.52 26.49 0.11
C MET A 184 24.52 26.35 -1.42
N THR A 185 23.38 25.99 -1.98
CA THR A 185 23.18 26.03 -3.42
C THR A 185 23.10 27.47 -3.95
N MET A 186 23.44 27.67 -5.21
CA MET A 186 23.41 28.98 -5.86
C MET A 186 22.01 29.63 -5.85
N PRO A 187 20.88 28.91 -6.00
CA PRO A 187 19.53 29.45 -5.76
C PRO A 187 19.31 29.92 -4.32
N GLU A 188 19.79 29.16 -3.33
CA GLU A 188 19.68 29.55 -1.91
C GLU A 188 20.47 30.82 -1.61
N TRP A 189 21.69 30.91 -2.14
CA TRP A 189 22.48 32.14 -2.09
C TRP A 189 21.77 33.32 -2.75
N ALA A 190 21.20 33.14 -3.94
CA ALA A 190 20.45 34.17 -4.66
C ALA A 190 19.31 34.75 -3.80
N ARG A 191 18.51 33.88 -3.16
CA ARG A 191 17.46 34.30 -2.23
C ARG A 191 18.01 34.97 -0.98
N LYS A 192 19.07 34.42 -0.37
CA LYS A 192 19.68 34.93 0.87
C LYS A 192 20.20 36.35 0.72
N ILE A 193 20.82 36.66 -0.43
CA ILE A 193 21.43 37.99 -0.69
C ILE A 193 20.52 38.93 -1.49
N GLY A 194 19.32 38.46 -1.88
CA GLY A 194 18.35 39.26 -2.62
C GLY A 194 18.77 39.58 -4.07
N LEU A 195 19.56 38.72 -4.72
CA LEU A 195 19.97 38.89 -6.11
C LEU A 195 19.27 37.91 -7.06
N PRO A 196 18.99 38.29 -8.32
CA PRO A 196 18.46 37.34 -9.31
C PRO A 196 19.43 36.18 -9.54
N TYR A 197 18.91 34.95 -9.62
CA TYR A 197 19.72 33.76 -9.93
C TYR A 197 20.51 33.93 -11.24
N SER A 198 19.89 34.55 -12.25
CA SER A 198 20.54 34.85 -13.54
C SER A 198 21.81 35.68 -13.37
N THR A 199 21.85 36.58 -12.39
CA THR A 199 23.02 37.37 -12.07
C THR A 199 24.16 36.50 -11.54
N LEU A 200 23.88 35.58 -10.60
CA LEU A 200 24.90 34.66 -10.07
C LEU A 200 25.37 33.70 -11.17
N ALA A 201 24.45 33.19 -11.99
CA ALA A 201 24.76 32.31 -13.10
C ALA A 201 25.67 32.97 -14.16
N ASP A 202 25.39 34.23 -14.53
CA ASP A 202 26.24 35.00 -15.45
C ASP A 202 27.64 35.25 -14.87
N ARG A 203 27.74 35.64 -13.59
CA ARG A 203 29.02 35.82 -12.89
C ARG A 203 29.82 34.53 -12.88
N ARG A 204 29.20 33.40 -12.55
CA ARG A 204 29.85 32.09 -12.59
C ARG A 204 30.33 31.74 -13.99
N ARG A 205 29.50 31.97 -15.02
CA ARG A 205 29.86 31.74 -16.43
C ARG A 205 31.08 32.57 -16.85
N LYS A 206 31.24 33.77 -16.31
CA LYS A 206 32.40 34.65 -16.50
C LYS A 206 33.62 34.26 -15.67
N GLY A 207 33.59 33.13 -14.95
CA GLY A 207 34.73 32.64 -14.17
C GLY A 207 35.02 33.43 -12.90
N LYS A 208 34.04 34.18 -12.36
CA LYS A 208 34.21 34.94 -11.12
C LYS A 208 34.41 34.01 -9.91
N THR A 209 35.16 34.49 -8.93
CA THR A 209 35.34 33.80 -7.64
C THR A 209 34.02 33.71 -6.87
N VAL A 210 33.92 32.81 -5.89
CA VAL A 210 32.69 32.68 -5.08
C VAL A 210 32.33 34.01 -4.39
N GLU A 211 33.32 34.71 -3.84
CA GLU A 211 33.12 36.02 -3.24
C GLU A 211 32.58 37.03 -4.25
N GLU A 212 33.16 37.13 -5.45
CA GLU A 212 32.66 38.04 -6.50
C GLU A 212 31.28 37.64 -7.05
N ILE A 213 30.96 36.34 -7.06
CA ILE A 213 29.64 35.83 -7.47
C ILE A 213 28.58 36.33 -6.49
N LEU A 214 28.85 36.28 -5.19
CA LEU A 214 27.90 36.65 -4.13
C LEU A 214 27.90 38.16 -3.87
N TYR A 215 29.07 38.78 -3.75
CA TYR A 215 29.25 40.16 -3.31
C TYR A 215 30.23 40.90 -4.25
N PRO A 216 29.74 41.44 -5.38
CA PRO A 216 30.62 42.18 -6.29
C PRO A 216 31.13 43.45 -5.60
N LYS A 217 32.43 43.71 -5.69
CA LYS A 217 32.99 45.01 -5.32
C LYS A 217 32.34 46.07 -6.21
N LYS A 218 31.72 47.10 -5.61
CA LYS A 218 31.30 48.28 -6.36
C LYS A 218 32.55 48.85 -7.03
N LEU A 219 32.57 48.88 -8.36
CA LEU A 219 33.55 49.68 -9.08
C LEU A 219 33.32 51.13 -8.64
N ARG A 220 34.34 51.73 -8.03
CA ARG A 220 34.38 53.15 -7.70
C ARG A 220 34.46 53.97 -8.99
#